data_AF-A0A0W0VZ96-F1
#
_entry.id   AF-A0A0W0VZ96-F1
#
_cell.length_a   1.000
_cell.length_b   1.000
_cell.length_c   1.000
_cell.angle_alpha   90.00
_cell.angle_beta   90.00
_cell.angle_gamma   90.00
#
_symmetry.space_group_name_H-M   'P 1'
#
loop_
_entity.id
_entity.type
_entity.pdbx_description
1 polymer ?
#
loop_
_entity_poly.entity_id
_entity_poly.type
_entity_poly.pdbx_seq_one_letter_code
_entity_poly.pdbx_strand_id
1 'polypeptide(L)'
;MKVYLVGGAVRDQLLGYPIKERDWVVVGATPEQMRQQGYQQVGRDFPVFLHPSTREEYALARTERKSGHGYYGFDCDYNQQVTLEEDLLRRDLTINAMAQDEQGQLVDPYHGQADLKSKILRHVSDAFVEDPVRVLRVARFAARYHHLGFKLADETRALMYAMVKRGELAYLVAERVWQEWQRSLEENHPEMFIQVLRACGALKAILPEIDVLFGVPNPKKYHPEVDSGVHSLMSLQAAVQLSSDPTVRFAALLHDLGKAKTPMEEWPKHYKHEERGVEVIQSLCERLRIPADYRKFAVLVAKLHLNIHRLFELQPKTIVKILEQTDAFRRPERFEKLLLACESDARGCGNTKIDYQQGSFWRYVLTECAKVTAQHLIEQGFHGEAIKDALHQRRVACAHLISNSWKKYERQ
;
A
#
# COMPACT_ATOMS: atom_id res chain seq x y z
N MET A 1 -5.04 39.99 -0.10
CA MET A 1 -5.12 38.53 -0.09
C MET A 1 -5.52 38.08 1.31
N LYS A 2 -6.35 37.04 1.43
CA LYS A 2 -6.62 36.37 2.70
C LYS A 2 -6.04 34.97 2.64
N VAL A 3 -5.35 34.54 3.69
CA VAL A 3 -4.70 33.23 3.76
C VAL A 3 -5.42 32.39 4.80
N TYR A 4 -5.70 31.13 4.46
CA TYR A 4 -6.37 30.18 5.34
C TYR A 4 -5.60 28.88 5.40
N LEU A 5 -5.36 28.35 6.59
CA LEU A 5 -4.94 26.95 6.77
C LEU A 5 -6.12 26.06 6.43
N VAL A 6 -5.95 25.01 5.65
CA VAL A 6 -7.07 24.19 5.17
C VAL A 6 -6.81 22.69 5.28
N GLY A 7 -7.89 21.91 5.17
CA GLY A 7 -7.81 20.48 4.88
C GLY A 7 -7.21 19.65 6.00
N GLY A 8 -6.17 18.89 5.67
CA GLY A 8 -5.62 17.88 6.55
C GLY A 8 -5.07 18.45 7.86
N ALA A 9 -4.44 19.62 7.81
CA ALA A 9 -3.88 20.28 8.98
C ALA A 9 -4.97 20.68 9.98
N VAL A 10 -6.05 21.31 9.51
CA VAL A 10 -7.19 21.72 10.35
C VAL A 10 -7.87 20.51 10.98
N ARG A 11 -8.16 19.48 10.17
CA ARG A 11 -8.75 18.22 10.63
C ARG A 11 -7.89 17.53 11.68
N ASP A 12 -6.61 17.36 11.40
CA ASP A 12 -5.70 16.63 12.27
C ASP A 12 -5.47 17.41 13.58
N GLN A 13 -5.43 18.75 13.54
CA GLN A 13 -5.42 19.58 14.74
C GLN A 13 -6.66 19.36 15.62
N LEU A 14 -7.86 19.37 15.04
CA LEU A 14 -9.12 19.15 15.75
C LEU A 14 -9.25 17.72 16.31
N LEU A 15 -8.62 16.74 15.67
CA LEU A 15 -8.54 15.35 16.17
C LEU A 15 -7.46 15.13 17.23
N GLY A 16 -6.57 16.11 17.47
CA GLY A 16 -5.37 15.91 18.28
C GLY A 16 -4.38 14.92 17.63
N TYR A 17 -4.38 14.84 16.30
CA TYR A 17 -3.55 13.94 15.51
C TYR A 17 -2.30 14.69 14.98
N PRO A 18 -1.16 13.99 14.75
CA PRO A 18 0.04 14.63 14.22
C PRO A 18 -0.20 15.28 12.85
N ILE A 19 0.09 16.58 12.76
CA ILE A 19 0.06 17.34 11.51
C ILE A 19 1.36 17.06 10.75
N LYS A 20 1.26 16.39 9.59
CA LYS A 20 2.41 16.10 8.72
C LYS A 20 2.75 17.27 7.81
N GLU A 21 1.74 17.88 7.22
CA GLU A 21 1.85 18.91 6.19
C GLU A 21 0.82 20.01 6.46
N ARG A 22 1.16 21.25 6.09
CA ARG A 22 0.28 22.41 6.19
C ARG A 22 0.02 22.94 4.79
N ASP A 23 -1.24 22.83 4.38
CA ASP A 23 -1.74 23.35 3.12
C ASP A 23 -2.49 24.64 3.38
N TRP A 24 -2.22 25.65 2.54
CA TRP A 24 -2.80 26.97 2.66
C TRP A 24 -3.59 27.32 1.40
N VAL A 25 -4.73 27.99 1.57
CA VAL A 25 -5.52 28.57 0.47
C VAL A 25 -5.45 30.08 0.56
N VAL A 26 -5.20 30.70 -0.59
CA VAL A 26 -5.13 32.15 -0.75
C VAL A 26 -6.32 32.64 -1.58
N VAL A 27 -7.14 33.50 -0.97
CA VAL A 27 -8.33 34.11 -1.58
C VAL A 27 -8.05 35.55 -1.97
N GLY A 28 -8.53 35.96 -3.14
CA GLY A 28 -8.40 37.34 -3.64
C GLY A 28 -6.97 37.72 -4.01
N ALA A 29 -6.19 36.79 -4.54
CA ALA A 29 -4.85 37.02 -5.08
C ALA A 29 -4.72 36.49 -6.51
N THR A 30 -3.74 37.00 -7.25
CA THR A 30 -3.35 36.54 -8.59
C THR A 30 -1.98 35.86 -8.58
N PRO A 31 -1.66 35.01 -9.57
CA PRO A 31 -0.32 34.43 -9.72
C PRO A 31 0.79 35.48 -9.76
N GLU A 32 0.54 36.63 -10.38
CA GLU A 32 1.48 37.75 -10.47
C GLU A 32 1.75 38.32 -9.09
N GLN A 33 0.71 38.55 -8.28
CA GLN A 33 0.84 39.03 -6.90
C GLN A 33 1.61 38.05 -6.01
N MET A 34 1.33 36.74 -6.15
CA MET A 34 2.07 35.70 -5.41
C MET A 34 3.57 35.74 -5.78
N ARG A 35 3.90 35.80 -7.07
CA ARG A 35 5.30 35.88 -7.54
C ARG A 35 6.01 37.15 -7.09
N GLN A 36 5.32 38.29 -7.09
CA GLN A 36 5.86 39.56 -6.60
C GLN A 36 6.22 39.50 -5.10
N GLN A 37 5.52 38.68 -4.33
CA GLN A 37 5.79 38.44 -2.91
C GLN A 37 6.84 37.33 -2.66
N GLY A 38 7.49 36.83 -3.71
CA GLY A 38 8.56 35.83 -3.61
C GLY A 38 8.10 34.38 -3.54
N TYR A 39 6.80 34.11 -3.70
CA TYR A 39 6.31 32.74 -3.79
C TYR A 39 6.75 32.06 -5.09
N GLN A 40 7.18 30.80 -4.99
CA GLN A 40 7.66 30.03 -6.14
C GLN A 40 6.56 29.10 -6.65
N GLN A 41 6.09 29.28 -7.89
CA GLN A 41 5.10 28.40 -8.49
C GLN A 41 5.63 26.97 -8.66
N VAL A 42 4.81 25.99 -8.31
CA VAL A 42 5.05 24.55 -8.50
C VAL A 42 3.91 23.92 -9.29
N GLY A 43 4.27 23.04 -10.22
CA GLY A 43 3.31 22.48 -11.17
C GLY A 43 2.97 23.43 -12.31
N ARG A 44 2.47 22.86 -13.42
CA ARG A 44 2.08 23.62 -14.62
C ARG A 44 0.59 23.89 -14.70
N ASP A 45 -0.23 22.96 -14.22
CA ASP A 45 -1.67 22.94 -14.48
C ASP A 45 -2.50 23.65 -13.40
N PHE A 46 -1.93 23.87 -12.20
CA PHE A 46 -2.63 24.50 -11.08
C PHE A 46 -1.75 25.57 -10.40
N PRO A 47 -2.33 26.70 -9.95
CA PRO A 47 -1.60 27.78 -9.30
C PRO A 47 -1.28 27.44 -7.83
N VAL A 48 -0.40 26.46 -7.63
CA VAL A 48 0.18 26.13 -6.31
C VAL A 48 1.55 26.78 -6.21
N PHE A 49 1.86 27.34 -5.06
CA PHE A 49 3.10 28.05 -4.80
C PHE A 49 3.76 27.58 -3.50
N LEU A 50 5.08 27.63 -3.44
CA LEU A 50 5.85 27.40 -2.22
C LEU A 50 6.17 28.74 -1.57
N HIS A 51 5.89 28.84 -0.26
CA HIS A 51 6.22 30.01 0.54
C HIS A 51 7.74 30.24 0.59
N PRO A 52 8.22 31.48 0.45
CA PRO A 52 9.66 31.79 0.32
C PRO A 52 10.50 31.31 1.52
N SER A 53 9.96 31.38 2.73
CA SER A 53 10.70 31.05 3.95
C SER A 53 10.45 29.63 4.45
N THR A 54 9.19 29.18 4.41
CA THR A 54 8.77 27.91 5.04
C THR A 54 8.71 26.76 4.05
N ARG A 55 8.65 27.05 2.74
CA ARG A 55 8.45 26.06 1.67
C ARG A 55 7.14 25.28 1.77
N GLU A 56 6.18 25.75 2.57
CA GLU A 56 4.82 25.18 2.63
C GLU A 56 4.02 25.53 1.37
N GLU A 57 2.98 24.74 1.08
CA GLU A 57 2.16 24.86 -0.13
C GLU A 57 1.00 25.85 0.04
N TYR A 58 0.91 26.81 -0.88
CA TYR A 58 -0.09 27.87 -0.95
C TYR A 58 -0.78 27.80 -2.30
N ALA A 59 -2.04 27.37 -2.33
CA ALA A 59 -2.86 27.29 -3.53
C ALA A 59 -3.80 28.51 -3.63
N LEU A 60 -3.97 29.07 -4.82
CA LEU A 60 -5.06 30.02 -5.04
C LEU A 60 -6.41 29.28 -4.96
N ALA A 61 -7.40 29.92 -4.34
CA ALA A 61 -8.78 29.44 -4.33
C ALA A 61 -9.29 29.27 -5.77
N ARG A 62 -10.04 28.20 -6.03
CA ARG A 62 -10.54 27.91 -7.37
C ARG A 62 -11.90 27.26 -7.39
N THR A 63 -12.61 27.47 -8.49
CA THR A 63 -13.72 26.61 -8.91
C THR A 63 -13.24 25.68 -10.03
N GLU A 64 -13.92 24.55 -10.16
CA GLU A 64 -13.68 23.59 -11.23
C GLU A 64 -14.99 23.40 -11.98
N ARG A 65 -14.94 23.45 -13.30
CA ARG A 65 -16.06 23.10 -14.16
C ARG A 65 -15.69 21.89 -15.00
N LYS A 66 -16.47 20.82 -14.89
CA LYS A 66 -16.28 19.62 -15.71
C LYS A 66 -16.49 19.95 -17.20
N SER A 67 -15.42 19.88 -17.98
CA SER A 67 -15.39 20.06 -19.43
C SER A 67 -15.21 18.74 -20.19
N GLY A 68 -14.92 17.64 -19.50
CA GLY A 68 -14.79 16.29 -20.08
C GLY A 68 -14.74 15.17 -19.05
N HIS A 69 -14.35 13.97 -19.48
CA HIS A 69 -14.11 12.83 -18.58
C HIS A 69 -12.64 12.75 -18.15
N GLY A 70 -12.39 12.24 -16.94
CA GLY A 70 -11.05 11.97 -16.43
C GLY A 70 -10.30 13.22 -15.95
N TYR A 71 -9.01 13.04 -15.65
CA TYR A 71 -8.18 14.04 -14.95
C TYR A 71 -8.02 15.38 -15.68
N TYR A 72 -8.02 15.38 -17.02
CA TYR A 72 -7.90 16.59 -17.83
C TYR A 72 -9.24 17.23 -18.22
N GLY A 73 -10.36 16.68 -17.73
CA GLY A 73 -11.70 17.13 -18.06
C GLY A 73 -12.22 18.27 -17.19
N PHE A 74 -11.34 19.17 -16.71
CA PHE A 74 -11.70 20.26 -15.80
C PHE A 74 -11.11 21.58 -16.26
N ASP A 75 -11.98 22.57 -16.40
CA ASP A 75 -11.58 23.97 -16.53
C ASP A 75 -11.51 24.57 -15.12
N CYS A 76 -10.32 25.05 -14.73
CA CYS A 76 -10.13 25.71 -13.44
C CYS A 76 -10.24 27.21 -13.59
N ASP A 77 -11.13 27.81 -12.80
CA ASP A 77 -11.18 29.27 -12.63
C ASP A 77 -10.64 29.61 -11.24
N TYR A 78 -9.56 30.39 -11.20
CA TYR A 78 -8.89 30.85 -9.98
C TYR A 78 -8.86 32.40 -9.93
N ASN A 79 -9.86 33.03 -10.53
CA ASN A 79 -9.99 34.48 -10.50
C ASN A 79 -10.15 35.01 -9.04
N GLN A 80 -9.92 36.30 -8.85
CA GLN A 80 -9.95 36.93 -7.52
C GLN A 80 -11.32 36.94 -6.84
N GLN A 81 -12.40 36.65 -7.57
CA GLN A 81 -13.77 36.61 -7.07
C GLN A 81 -14.13 35.25 -6.45
N VAL A 82 -13.35 34.20 -6.73
CA VAL A 82 -13.57 32.88 -6.12
C VAL A 82 -13.45 32.98 -4.61
N THR A 83 -14.51 32.54 -3.94
CA THR A 83 -14.62 32.57 -2.49
C THR A 83 -13.97 31.34 -1.84
N LEU A 84 -13.68 31.43 -0.55
CA LEU A 84 -13.22 30.28 0.23
C LEU A 84 -14.25 29.15 0.22
N GLU A 85 -15.54 29.49 0.34
CA GLU A 85 -16.64 28.52 0.36
C GLU A 85 -16.68 27.70 -0.94
N GLU A 86 -16.55 28.35 -2.09
CA GLU A 86 -16.48 27.68 -3.40
C GLU A 86 -15.26 26.74 -3.54
N ASP A 87 -14.08 27.10 -3.01
CA ASP A 87 -12.93 26.18 -2.99
C ASP A 87 -13.15 24.98 -2.05
N LEU A 88 -13.79 25.21 -0.90
CA LEU A 88 -14.11 24.14 0.05
C LEU A 88 -15.17 23.17 -0.53
N LEU A 89 -16.13 23.67 -1.33
CA LEU A 89 -17.24 22.89 -1.93
C LEU A 89 -16.75 21.70 -2.76
N ARG A 90 -15.66 21.89 -3.50
CA ARG A 90 -15.09 20.90 -4.43
C ARG A 90 -14.19 19.88 -3.76
N ARG A 91 -14.00 19.93 -2.45
CA ARG A 91 -13.18 18.96 -1.72
C ARG A 91 -13.87 17.61 -1.62
N ASP A 92 -13.08 16.60 -1.25
CA ASP A 92 -13.56 15.22 -1.21
C ASP A 92 -14.50 14.97 -0.03
N LEU A 93 -14.08 15.32 1.19
CA LEU A 93 -14.79 15.02 2.43
C LEU A 93 -15.04 16.29 3.25
N THR A 94 -16.17 16.35 3.95
CA THR A 94 -16.55 17.46 4.86
C THR A 94 -15.48 17.74 5.90
N ILE A 95 -14.90 16.68 6.48
CA ILE A 95 -13.80 16.78 7.44
C ILE A 95 -12.51 17.41 6.86
N ASN A 96 -12.38 17.49 5.53
CA ASN A 96 -11.28 18.16 4.84
C ASN A 96 -11.69 19.51 4.24
N ALA A 97 -12.96 19.89 4.38
CA ALA A 97 -13.57 21.10 3.84
C ALA A 97 -13.77 22.16 4.94
N MET A 98 -12.81 22.23 5.85
CA MET A 98 -12.70 23.26 6.89
C MET A 98 -11.46 24.11 6.65
N ALA A 99 -11.51 25.35 7.12
CA ALA A 99 -10.43 26.30 7.03
C ALA A 99 -10.24 27.06 8.35
N GLN A 100 -9.03 27.51 8.64
CA GLN A 100 -8.72 28.33 9.81
C GLN A 100 -8.00 29.60 9.34
N ASP A 101 -8.47 30.77 9.77
CA ASP A 101 -7.84 32.04 9.43
C ASP A 101 -6.59 32.34 10.29
N GLU A 102 -5.92 33.45 9.99
CA GLU A 102 -4.71 33.90 10.70
C GLU A 102 -4.95 34.20 12.20
N GLN A 103 -6.20 34.51 12.58
CA GLN A 103 -6.61 34.75 13.97
C GLN A 103 -7.01 33.44 14.68
N GLY A 104 -6.96 32.33 13.95
CA GLY A 104 -7.33 31.02 14.45
C GLY A 104 -8.83 30.74 14.46
N GLN A 105 -9.66 31.59 13.85
CA GLN A 105 -11.09 31.33 13.73
C GLN A 105 -11.34 30.27 12.67
N LEU A 106 -12.23 29.34 12.99
CA LEU A 106 -12.58 28.22 12.12
C LEU A 106 -13.76 28.58 11.22
N VAL A 107 -13.59 28.31 9.92
CA VAL A 107 -14.60 28.43 8.87
C VAL A 107 -14.98 27.02 8.42
N ASP A 108 -16.25 26.66 8.64
CA ASP A 108 -16.77 25.30 8.40
C ASP A 108 -18.18 25.34 7.75
N PRO A 109 -18.28 25.73 6.46
CA PRO A 109 -19.57 25.85 5.77
C PRO A 109 -20.26 24.50 5.52
N TYR A 110 -19.53 23.39 5.54
CA TYR A 110 -20.03 22.05 5.21
C TYR A 110 -20.09 21.09 6.40
N HIS A 111 -20.11 21.64 7.63
CA HIS A 111 -20.30 20.88 8.87
C HIS A 111 -19.26 19.78 9.14
N GLY A 112 -18.02 19.98 8.69
CA GLY A 112 -16.89 19.08 8.89
C GLY A 112 -16.62 18.80 10.37
N GLN A 113 -16.81 19.76 11.27
CA GLN A 113 -16.65 19.53 12.72
C GLN A 113 -17.65 18.52 13.28
N ALA A 114 -18.91 18.59 12.82
CA ALA A 114 -19.96 17.70 13.27
C ALA A 114 -19.68 16.25 12.80
N ASP A 115 -19.24 16.10 11.55
CA ASP A 115 -18.83 14.81 11.00
C ASP A 115 -17.55 14.28 11.66
N LEU A 116 -16.57 15.15 11.96
CA LEU A 116 -15.35 14.78 12.69
C LEU A 116 -15.66 14.23 14.08
N LYS A 117 -16.54 14.93 14.83
CA LYS A 117 -17.00 14.51 16.16
C LYS A 117 -17.79 13.20 16.10
N SER A 118 -18.61 13.03 15.06
CA SER A 118 -19.43 11.83 14.84
C SER A 118 -18.65 10.68 14.19
N LYS A 119 -17.38 10.93 13.82
CA LYS A 119 -16.49 9.99 13.14
C LYS A 119 -17.07 9.51 11.80
N ILE A 120 -17.55 10.44 10.99
CA ILE A 120 -18.18 10.18 9.70
C ILE A 120 -17.32 10.71 8.56
N LEU A 121 -17.12 9.88 7.53
CA LEU A 121 -16.56 10.27 6.24
C LEU A 121 -17.72 10.57 5.28
N ARG A 122 -18.08 11.85 5.17
CA ARG A 122 -19.14 12.35 4.27
C ARG A 122 -18.53 13.15 3.12
N HIS A 123 -19.04 12.95 1.91
CA HIS A 123 -18.68 13.80 0.77
C HIS A 123 -19.20 15.23 0.97
N VAL A 124 -18.51 16.22 0.41
CA VAL A 124 -18.87 17.64 0.60
C VAL A 124 -20.13 18.02 -0.19
N SER A 125 -20.16 17.68 -1.48
CA SER A 125 -21.19 18.13 -2.41
C SER A 125 -21.30 17.20 -3.61
N ASP A 126 -22.30 17.44 -4.47
CA ASP A 126 -22.50 16.71 -5.73
C ASP A 126 -21.28 16.78 -6.66
N ALA A 127 -20.38 17.77 -6.49
CA ALA A 127 -19.12 17.84 -7.22
C ALA A 127 -18.21 16.62 -6.98
N PHE A 128 -18.49 15.80 -5.95
CA PHE A 128 -17.81 14.53 -5.71
C PHE A 128 -17.77 13.61 -6.93
N VAL A 129 -18.84 13.59 -7.74
CA VAL A 129 -18.91 12.70 -8.90
C VAL A 129 -18.02 13.11 -10.06
N GLU A 130 -17.46 14.32 -10.01
CA GLU A 130 -16.68 14.85 -11.11
C GLU A 130 -15.31 14.18 -11.22
N ASP A 131 -14.65 13.88 -10.09
CA ASP A 131 -13.34 13.20 -10.05
C ASP A 131 -13.46 11.77 -9.46
N PRO A 132 -13.37 10.71 -10.29
CA PRO A 132 -13.49 9.33 -9.83
C PRO A 132 -12.39 8.92 -8.83
N VAL A 133 -11.28 9.67 -8.72
CA VAL A 133 -10.24 9.36 -7.73
C VAL A 133 -10.75 9.51 -6.31
N ARG A 134 -11.82 10.30 -6.10
CA ARG A 134 -12.41 10.52 -4.78
C ARG A 134 -12.93 9.21 -4.16
N VAL A 135 -13.34 8.24 -4.98
CA VAL A 135 -13.67 6.88 -4.50
C VAL A 135 -12.46 6.22 -3.81
N LEU A 136 -11.28 6.31 -4.42
CA LEU A 136 -10.04 5.76 -3.86
C LEU A 136 -9.58 6.56 -2.63
N ARG A 137 -9.72 7.90 -2.65
CA ARG A 137 -9.38 8.77 -1.51
C ARG A 137 -10.26 8.47 -0.30
N VAL A 138 -11.56 8.25 -0.49
CA VAL A 138 -12.47 7.82 0.59
C VAL A 138 -12.03 6.47 1.15
N ALA A 139 -11.69 5.49 0.30
CA ALA A 139 -11.16 4.20 0.76
C ALA A 139 -9.85 4.36 1.55
N ARG A 140 -8.95 5.26 1.12
CA ARG A 140 -7.71 5.57 1.85
C ARG A 140 -7.99 6.23 3.20
N PHE A 141 -8.93 7.18 3.26
CA PHE A 141 -9.31 7.80 4.54
C PHE A 141 -10.01 6.83 5.47
N ALA A 142 -10.77 5.86 4.94
CA ALA A 142 -11.31 4.76 5.72
C ALA A 142 -10.18 3.92 6.34
N ALA A 143 -9.15 3.58 5.57
CA ALA A 143 -7.95 2.90 6.09
C ALA A 143 -7.21 3.71 7.16
N ARG A 144 -6.98 5.00 6.89
CA ARG A 144 -6.30 5.90 7.84
C ARG A 144 -7.03 6.02 9.17
N TYR A 145 -8.35 6.22 9.15
CA TYR A 145 -9.13 6.57 10.35
C TYR A 145 -9.95 5.42 10.94
N HIS A 146 -9.81 4.21 10.42
CA HIS A 146 -10.51 3.04 10.94
C HIS A 146 -10.27 2.83 12.44
N HIS A 147 -9.02 2.91 12.88
CA HIS A 147 -8.63 2.75 14.29
C HIS A 147 -9.25 3.80 15.23
N LEU A 148 -9.66 4.95 14.69
CA LEU A 148 -10.36 5.99 15.45
C LEU A 148 -11.87 5.74 15.50
N GLY A 149 -12.40 4.76 14.76
CA GLY A 149 -13.81 4.41 14.69
C GLY A 149 -14.58 5.13 13.58
N PHE A 150 -13.90 5.67 12.56
CA PHE A 150 -14.56 6.32 11.44
C PHE A 150 -15.38 5.36 10.58
N LYS A 151 -16.51 5.86 10.07
CA LYS A 151 -17.40 5.14 9.15
C LYS A 151 -17.79 6.03 7.98
N LEU A 152 -18.09 5.43 6.82
CA LEU A 152 -18.60 6.18 5.68
C LEU A 152 -20.07 6.54 5.92
N ALA A 153 -20.46 7.76 5.55
CA ALA A 153 -21.87 8.16 5.50
C ALA A 153 -22.64 7.32 4.46
N ASP A 154 -23.93 7.07 4.70
CA ASP A 154 -24.76 6.21 3.85
C ASP A 154 -24.90 6.76 2.43
N GLU A 155 -25.11 8.06 2.30
CA GLU A 155 -25.19 8.78 1.04
C GLU A 155 -23.86 8.77 0.28
N THR A 156 -22.72 8.82 0.98
CA THR A 156 -21.40 8.72 0.35
C THR A 156 -21.21 7.32 -0.24
N ARG A 157 -21.62 6.27 0.49
CA ARG A 157 -21.57 4.89 -0.04
C ARG A 157 -22.47 4.74 -1.28
N ALA A 158 -23.68 5.29 -1.24
CA ALA A 158 -24.61 5.28 -2.37
C ALA A 158 -24.04 6.00 -3.59
N LEU A 159 -23.41 7.17 -3.37
CA LEU A 159 -22.79 7.96 -4.44
C LEU A 159 -21.61 7.22 -5.08
N MET A 160 -20.72 6.64 -4.26
CA MET A 160 -19.60 5.82 -4.76
C MET A 160 -20.11 4.63 -5.59
N TYR A 161 -21.14 3.93 -5.12
CA TYR A 161 -21.74 2.82 -5.88
C TYR A 161 -22.34 3.29 -7.22
N ALA A 162 -23.02 4.44 -7.23
CA ALA A 162 -23.57 5.03 -8.46
C ALA A 162 -22.46 5.37 -9.48
N MET A 163 -21.35 5.95 -9.04
CA MET A 163 -20.19 6.24 -9.89
C MET A 163 -19.59 4.97 -10.51
N VAL A 164 -19.45 3.90 -9.71
CA VAL A 164 -19.00 2.59 -10.18
C VAL A 164 -19.95 2.04 -11.24
N LYS A 165 -21.27 2.08 -10.99
CA LYS A 165 -22.28 1.59 -11.94
C LYS A 165 -22.30 2.35 -13.26
N ARG A 166 -22.00 3.65 -13.24
CA ARG A 166 -21.88 4.49 -14.44
C ARG A 166 -20.58 4.27 -15.22
N GLY A 167 -19.65 3.49 -14.68
CA GLY A 167 -18.36 3.22 -15.33
C GLY A 167 -17.35 4.35 -15.22
N GLU A 168 -17.55 5.32 -14.32
CA GLU A 168 -16.66 6.50 -14.18
C GLU A 168 -15.22 6.11 -13.83
N LEU A 169 -15.05 4.98 -13.14
CA LEU A 169 -13.74 4.47 -12.73
C LEU A 169 -12.87 4.03 -13.93
N ALA A 170 -13.45 3.78 -15.10
CA ALA A 170 -12.69 3.44 -16.30
C ALA A 170 -11.82 4.60 -16.80
N TYR A 171 -12.13 5.84 -16.39
CA TYR A 171 -11.38 7.04 -16.75
C TYR A 171 -10.24 7.38 -15.77
N LEU A 172 -9.98 6.52 -14.78
CA LEU A 172 -8.89 6.72 -13.83
C LEU A 172 -7.53 6.46 -14.48
N VAL A 173 -6.61 7.41 -14.26
CA VAL A 173 -5.22 7.28 -14.67
C VAL A 173 -4.49 6.34 -13.71
N ALA A 174 -3.72 5.41 -14.27
CA ALA A 174 -2.97 4.36 -13.55
C ALA A 174 -2.16 4.90 -12.36
N GLU A 175 -1.41 5.98 -12.54
CA GLU A 175 -0.57 6.57 -11.51
C GLU A 175 -1.39 7.10 -10.33
N ARG A 176 -2.58 7.66 -10.58
CA ARG A 176 -3.45 8.15 -9.49
C ARG A 176 -4.03 7.00 -8.69
N VAL A 177 -4.34 5.88 -9.35
CA VAL A 177 -4.73 4.64 -8.68
C VAL A 177 -3.62 4.15 -7.77
N TRP A 178 -2.39 4.06 -8.30
CA TRP A 178 -1.24 3.61 -7.54
C TRP A 178 -0.92 4.54 -6.37
N GLN A 179 -0.96 5.87 -6.55
CA GLN A 179 -0.70 6.84 -5.48
C GLN A 179 -1.64 6.64 -4.28
N GLU A 180 -2.94 6.47 -4.51
CA GLU A 180 -3.91 6.28 -3.42
C GLU A 180 -3.75 4.90 -2.76
N TRP A 181 -3.47 3.85 -3.54
CA TRP A 181 -3.23 2.52 -2.99
C TRP A 181 -1.92 2.45 -2.20
N GLN A 182 -0.82 3.00 -2.72
CA GLN A 182 0.46 3.08 -2.02
C GLN A 182 0.32 3.80 -0.69
N ARG A 183 -0.34 4.96 -0.66
CA ARG A 183 -0.58 5.69 0.60
C ARG A 183 -1.44 4.89 1.57
N SER A 184 -2.43 4.14 1.08
CA SER A 184 -3.21 3.26 1.97
C SER A 184 -2.37 2.17 2.60
N LEU A 185 -1.36 1.64 1.91
CA LEU A 185 -0.45 0.61 2.43
C LEU A 185 0.38 1.12 3.61
N GLU A 186 0.57 2.42 3.75
CA GLU A 186 1.31 3.03 4.86
C GLU A 186 0.45 3.21 6.13
N GLU A 187 -0.87 3.04 6.03
CA GLU A 187 -1.79 3.24 7.15
C GLU A 187 -1.82 2.03 8.11
N ASN A 188 -2.49 2.19 9.27
CA ASN A 188 -2.63 1.13 10.29
C ASN A 188 -3.66 0.05 9.92
N HIS A 189 -4.57 0.37 9.00
CA HIS A 189 -5.63 -0.53 8.53
C HIS A 189 -5.75 -0.52 6.98
N PRO A 190 -4.69 -0.89 6.24
CA PRO A 190 -4.67 -0.89 4.78
C PRO A 190 -5.70 -1.85 4.17
N GLU A 191 -6.09 -2.92 4.87
CA GLU A 191 -7.13 -3.86 4.47
C GLU A 191 -8.49 -3.17 4.24
N MET A 192 -8.77 -2.09 4.98
CA MET A 192 -10.00 -1.32 4.84
C MET A 192 -10.11 -0.63 3.47
N PHE A 193 -8.98 -0.29 2.85
CA PHE A 193 -8.97 0.24 1.49
C PHE A 193 -9.61 -0.76 0.52
N ILE A 194 -9.15 -2.02 0.57
CA ILE A 194 -9.68 -3.10 -0.28
C ILE A 194 -11.15 -3.39 0.06
N GLN A 195 -11.50 -3.45 1.35
CA GLN A 195 -12.87 -3.72 1.78
C GLN A 195 -13.86 -2.64 1.33
N VAL A 196 -13.49 -1.35 1.43
CA VAL A 196 -14.35 -0.25 0.99
C VAL A 196 -14.54 -0.29 -0.52
N LEU A 197 -13.46 -0.52 -1.29
CA LEU A 197 -13.58 -0.66 -2.74
C LEU A 197 -14.45 -1.87 -3.13
N ARG A 198 -14.34 -2.98 -2.41
CA ARG A 198 -15.17 -4.16 -2.66
C ARG A 198 -16.64 -3.87 -2.33
N ALA A 199 -16.91 -3.21 -1.21
CA ALA A 199 -18.27 -2.90 -0.75
C ALA A 199 -19.05 -2.00 -1.73
N CYS A 200 -18.38 -1.09 -2.44
CA CYS A 200 -19.01 -0.28 -3.49
C CYS A 200 -18.87 -0.85 -4.91
N GLY A 201 -18.23 -2.01 -5.07
CA GLY A 201 -17.98 -2.67 -6.36
C GLY A 201 -16.82 -2.10 -7.17
N ALA A 202 -16.11 -1.09 -6.64
CA ALA A 202 -14.94 -0.49 -7.28
C ALA A 202 -13.76 -1.47 -7.39
N LEU A 203 -13.62 -2.43 -6.47
CA LEU A 203 -12.48 -3.35 -6.46
C LEU A 203 -12.36 -4.12 -7.78
N LYS A 204 -13.47 -4.66 -8.28
CA LYS A 204 -13.53 -5.36 -9.57
C LYS A 204 -13.07 -4.50 -10.75
N ALA A 205 -13.34 -3.20 -10.72
CA ALA A 205 -12.96 -2.29 -11.79
C ALA A 205 -11.47 -1.91 -11.74
N ILE A 206 -10.89 -1.82 -10.54
CA ILE A 206 -9.54 -1.26 -10.33
C ILE A 206 -8.48 -2.33 -10.12
N LEU A 207 -8.77 -3.31 -9.26
CA LEU A 207 -7.91 -4.42 -8.88
C LEU A 207 -8.65 -5.76 -9.10
N PRO A 208 -9.06 -6.07 -10.35
CA PRO A 208 -9.78 -7.31 -10.65
C PRO A 208 -9.02 -8.55 -10.19
N GLU A 209 -7.68 -8.52 -10.18
CA GLU A 209 -6.81 -9.60 -9.74
C GLU A 209 -6.99 -9.94 -8.25
N ILE A 210 -7.31 -8.94 -7.42
CA ILE A 210 -7.62 -9.16 -5.99
C ILE A 210 -9.10 -9.53 -5.83
N ASP A 211 -10.00 -8.90 -6.59
CA ASP A 211 -11.44 -9.17 -6.52
C ASP A 211 -11.77 -10.65 -6.74
N VAL A 212 -11.09 -11.29 -7.70
CA VAL A 212 -11.31 -12.71 -8.05
C VAL A 212 -10.80 -13.71 -7.00
N LEU A 213 -10.05 -13.27 -5.98
CA LEU A 213 -9.66 -14.16 -4.88
C LEU A 213 -10.83 -14.44 -3.92
N PHE A 214 -11.77 -13.50 -3.81
CA PHE A 214 -12.94 -13.68 -2.94
C PHE A 214 -13.84 -14.78 -3.51
N GLY A 215 -14.11 -15.80 -2.70
CA GLY A 215 -14.82 -17.02 -3.07
C GLY A 215 -13.91 -18.18 -3.50
N VAL A 216 -12.59 -17.98 -3.63
CA VAL A 216 -11.64 -19.06 -3.92
C VAL A 216 -11.27 -19.78 -2.62
N PRO A 217 -11.63 -21.07 -2.45
CA PRO A 217 -11.49 -21.77 -1.18
C PRO A 217 -10.07 -22.30 -0.94
N ASN A 218 -9.49 -21.97 0.21
CA ASN A 218 -8.27 -22.49 0.78
C ASN A 218 -8.52 -23.73 1.67
N PRO A 219 -7.49 -24.57 1.92
CA PRO A 219 -7.61 -25.71 2.80
C PRO A 219 -7.83 -25.29 4.26
N LYS A 220 -8.99 -25.67 4.84
CA LYS A 220 -9.39 -25.34 6.22
C LYS A 220 -8.35 -25.65 7.29
N LYS A 221 -7.49 -26.66 7.06
CA LYS A 221 -6.42 -27.05 7.99
C LYS A 221 -5.45 -25.89 8.28
N TYR A 222 -5.12 -25.11 7.26
CA TYR A 222 -4.16 -24.00 7.34
C TYR A 222 -4.86 -22.63 7.33
N HIS A 223 -6.07 -22.59 6.74
CA HIS A 223 -6.84 -21.37 6.53
C HIS A 223 -8.27 -21.56 7.09
N PRO A 224 -8.49 -21.37 8.40
CA PRO A 224 -9.81 -21.52 9.02
C PRO A 224 -10.88 -20.62 8.39
N GLU A 225 -10.48 -19.46 7.87
CA GLU A 225 -11.30 -18.51 7.12
C GLU A 225 -11.80 -19.05 5.78
N VAL A 226 -11.14 -20.08 5.23
CA VAL A 226 -11.42 -20.75 3.96
C VAL A 226 -11.33 -19.84 2.72
N ASP A 227 -11.53 -18.54 2.80
CA ASP A 227 -11.55 -17.66 1.62
C ASP A 227 -10.18 -17.03 1.33
N SER A 228 -9.66 -17.17 0.11
CA SER A 228 -8.35 -16.65 -0.29
C SER A 228 -8.28 -15.12 -0.30
N GLY A 229 -9.38 -14.44 -0.62
CA GLY A 229 -9.48 -12.99 -0.54
C GLY A 229 -9.44 -12.50 0.90
N VAL A 230 -10.17 -13.18 1.80
CA VAL A 230 -10.12 -12.91 3.25
C VAL A 230 -8.72 -13.16 3.80
N HIS A 231 -8.10 -14.29 3.49
CA HIS A 231 -6.71 -14.60 3.87
C HIS A 231 -5.76 -13.49 3.44
N SER A 232 -5.84 -13.04 2.19
CA SER A 232 -4.98 -11.96 1.67
C SER A 232 -5.11 -10.65 2.47
N LEU A 233 -6.32 -10.31 2.93
CA LEU A 233 -6.54 -9.16 3.79
C LEU A 233 -5.96 -9.37 5.20
N MET A 234 -6.08 -10.57 5.74
CA MET A 234 -5.53 -10.92 7.05
C MET A 234 -4.00 -10.94 7.04
N SER A 235 -3.37 -11.47 5.98
CA SER A 235 -1.92 -11.40 5.77
C SER A 235 -1.43 -9.97 5.65
N LEU A 236 -2.16 -9.11 4.94
CA LEU A 236 -1.87 -7.68 4.87
C LEU A 236 -1.91 -7.03 6.26
N GLN A 237 -2.93 -7.34 7.07
CA GLN A 237 -3.04 -6.77 8.42
C GLN A 237 -1.97 -7.31 9.38
N ALA A 238 -1.58 -8.58 9.24
CA ALA A 238 -0.44 -9.14 9.96
C ALA A 238 0.88 -8.44 9.58
N ALA A 239 1.04 -8.07 8.30
CA ALA A 239 2.22 -7.34 7.83
C ALA A 239 2.37 -5.95 8.47
N VAL A 240 1.26 -5.27 8.78
CA VAL A 240 1.28 -3.99 9.51
C VAL A 240 1.94 -4.13 10.88
N GLN A 241 1.66 -5.24 11.58
CA GLN A 241 2.22 -5.51 12.92
C GLN A 241 3.70 -5.89 12.88
N LEU A 242 4.17 -6.40 11.74
CA LEU A 242 5.54 -6.89 11.56
C LEU A 242 6.47 -5.88 10.88
N SER A 243 5.93 -4.97 10.07
CA SER A 243 6.73 -4.03 9.28
C SER A 243 6.01 -2.73 8.97
N SER A 244 6.75 -1.62 9.01
CA SER A 244 6.34 -0.32 8.47
C SER A 244 6.62 -0.17 6.97
N ASP A 245 7.28 -1.14 6.33
CA ASP A 245 7.63 -1.05 4.91
C ASP A 245 6.43 -1.39 4.02
N PRO A 246 5.91 -0.43 3.23
CA PRO A 246 4.78 -0.67 2.33
C PRO A 246 5.07 -1.74 1.26
N THR A 247 6.34 -2.01 0.94
CA THR A 247 6.75 -3.07 0.00
C THR A 247 6.48 -4.46 0.57
N VAL A 248 6.65 -4.66 1.89
CA VAL A 248 6.32 -5.91 2.59
C VAL A 248 4.80 -6.10 2.60
N ARG A 249 4.05 -5.05 2.93
CA ARG A 249 2.59 -5.06 2.96
C ARG A 249 1.98 -5.33 1.59
N PHE A 250 2.53 -4.69 0.55
CA PHE A 250 2.15 -4.96 -0.85
C PHE A 250 2.39 -6.42 -1.23
N ALA A 251 3.57 -6.96 -0.94
CA ALA A 251 3.87 -8.35 -1.29
C ALA A 251 3.03 -9.36 -0.49
N ALA A 252 2.75 -9.09 0.79
CA ALA A 252 1.86 -9.91 1.61
C ALA A 252 0.42 -9.93 1.06
N LEU A 253 -0.09 -8.81 0.55
CA LEU A 253 -1.42 -8.75 -0.07
C LEU A 253 -1.50 -9.57 -1.38
N LEU A 254 -0.40 -9.66 -2.14
CA LEU A 254 -0.41 -10.25 -3.49
C LEU A 254 0.21 -11.65 -3.59
N HIS A 255 0.76 -12.20 -2.51
CA HIS A 255 1.51 -13.47 -2.56
C HIS A 255 0.69 -14.63 -3.18
N ASP A 256 -0.62 -14.61 -2.95
CA ASP A 256 -1.57 -15.67 -3.30
C ASP A 256 -2.39 -15.41 -4.56
N LEU A 257 -2.11 -14.35 -5.34
CA LEU A 257 -2.89 -14.02 -6.55
C LEU A 257 -3.00 -15.18 -7.54
N GLY A 258 -2.02 -16.10 -7.56
CA GLY A 258 -2.04 -17.28 -8.41
C GLY A 258 -3.16 -18.28 -8.09
N LYS A 259 -3.75 -18.25 -6.88
CA LYS A 259 -4.85 -19.14 -6.48
C LYS A 259 -6.07 -18.94 -7.36
N ALA A 260 -6.37 -17.69 -7.74
CA ALA A 260 -7.45 -17.35 -8.67
C ALA A 260 -7.28 -17.94 -10.10
N LYS A 261 -6.07 -18.37 -10.47
CA LYS A 261 -5.80 -19.05 -11.75
C LYS A 261 -5.82 -20.58 -11.64
N THR A 262 -6.09 -21.12 -10.46
CA THR A 262 -6.19 -22.57 -10.25
C THR A 262 -7.54 -23.06 -10.79
N PRO A 263 -7.58 -24.11 -11.66
CA PRO A 263 -8.82 -24.75 -12.07
C PRO A 263 -9.66 -25.21 -10.87
N MET A 264 -10.98 -25.11 -10.96
CA MET A 264 -11.88 -25.44 -9.85
C MET A 264 -11.75 -26.91 -9.43
N GLU A 265 -11.43 -27.84 -10.34
CA GLU A 265 -11.18 -29.25 -10.00
C GLU A 265 -9.96 -29.47 -9.09
N GLU A 266 -9.01 -28.53 -9.05
CA GLU A 266 -7.80 -28.60 -8.21
C GLU A 266 -7.99 -27.91 -6.85
N TRP A 267 -9.15 -27.28 -6.62
CA TRP A 267 -9.45 -26.64 -5.34
C TRP A 267 -9.64 -27.68 -4.23
N PRO A 268 -9.23 -27.38 -2.98
CA PRO A 268 -8.58 -26.14 -2.51
C PRO A 268 -7.04 -26.22 -2.50
N LYS A 269 -6.41 -27.13 -3.27
CA LYS A 269 -4.97 -27.42 -3.10
C LYS A 269 -4.05 -26.42 -3.79
N HIS A 270 -4.53 -25.78 -4.86
CA HIS A 270 -3.81 -24.70 -5.56
C HIS A 270 -2.38 -25.06 -5.98
N TYR A 271 -2.21 -26.22 -6.61
CA TYR A 271 -0.89 -26.67 -7.08
C TYR A 271 -0.27 -25.62 -8.01
N LYS A 272 1.00 -25.21 -7.78
CA LYS A 272 1.73 -24.25 -8.61
C LYS A 272 1.16 -22.82 -8.62
N HIS A 273 0.37 -22.41 -7.63
CA HIS A 273 -0.11 -21.02 -7.58
C HIS A 273 1.05 -20.02 -7.45
N GLU A 274 2.17 -20.40 -6.85
CA GLU A 274 3.41 -19.63 -6.76
C GLU A 274 3.99 -19.27 -8.15
N GLU A 275 3.80 -20.14 -9.14
CA GLU A 275 4.21 -19.90 -10.54
C GLU A 275 3.14 -19.10 -11.28
N ARG A 276 1.86 -19.48 -11.13
CA ARG A 276 0.74 -18.81 -11.81
C ARG A 276 0.55 -17.35 -11.37
N GLY A 277 0.91 -17.02 -10.13
CA GLY A 277 0.82 -15.66 -9.59
C GLY A 277 1.79 -14.68 -10.24
N VAL A 278 2.88 -15.16 -10.84
CA VAL A 278 3.95 -14.30 -11.39
C VAL A 278 3.44 -13.39 -12.50
N GLU A 279 2.75 -13.98 -13.49
CA GLU A 279 2.19 -13.24 -14.61
C GLU A 279 1.11 -12.26 -14.13
N VAL A 280 0.25 -12.68 -13.21
CA VAL A 280 -0.80 -11.84 -12.63
C VAL A 280 -0.21 -10.60 -11.94
N ILE A 281 0.80 -10.78 -11.08
CA ILE A 281 1.48 -9.67 -10.40
C ILE A 281 2.18 -8.75 -11.41
N GLN A 282 2.85 -9.31 -12.42
CA GLN A 282 3.55 -8.53 -13.43
C GLN A 282 2.59 -7.65 -14.24
N SER A 283 1.49 -8.24 -14.74
CA SER A 283 0.47 -7.52 -15.52
C SER A 283 -0.24 -6.45 -14.68
N LEU A 284 -0.57 -6.75 -13.41
CA LEU A 284 -1.14 -5.75 -12.49
C LEU A 284 -0.19 -4.57 -12.29
N CYS A 285 1.08 -4.84 -12.01
CA CYS A 285 2.08 -3.79 -11.77
C CYS A 285 2.33 -2.96 -13.03
N GLU A 286 2.33 -3.57 -14.21
CA GLU A 286 2.49 -2.85 -15.48
C GLU A 286 1.27 -1.95 -15.76
N ARG A 287 0.05 -2.49 -15.63
CA ARG A 287 -1.21 -1.77 -15.85
C ARG A 287 -1.34 -0.54 -14.96
N LEU A 288 -0.95 -0.64 -13.70
CA LEU A 288 -1.02 0.46 -12.73
C LEU A 288 0.28 1.26 -12.62
N ARG A 289 1.28 1.00 -13.49
CA ARG A 289 2.59 1.66 -13.50
C ARG A 289 3.27 1.66 -12.13
N ILE A 290 3.13 0.54 -11.41
CA ILE A 290 3.72 0.33 -10.09
C ILE A 290 5.25 0.27 -10.21
N PRO A 291 6.00 0.94 -9.30
CA PRO A 291 7.45 0.92 -9.28
C PRO A 291 8.08 -0.48 -9.37
N ALA A 292 9.23 -0.55 -10.04
CA ALA A 292 9.86 -1.82 -10.38
C ALA A 292 10.37 -2.60 -9.16
N ASP A 293 10.72 -1.93 -8.07
CA ASP A 293 11.11 -2.51 -6.79
C ASP A 293 9.95 -3.26 -6.12
N TYR A 294 8.76 -2.67 -6.04
CA TYR A 294 7.53 -3.33 -5.57
C TYR A 294 7.23 -4.57 -6.41
N ARG A 295 7.20 -4.43 -7.75
CA ARG A 295 6.95 -5.54 -8.67
C ARG A 295 7.94 -6.68 -8.49
N LYS A 296 9.25 -6.38 -8.49
CA LYS A 296 10.31 -7.40 -8.35
C LYS A 296 10.24 -8.10 -7.00
N PHE A 297 9.89 -7.38 -5.93
CA PHE A 297 9.79 -7.96 -4.60
C PHE A 297 8.52 -8.81 -4.44
N ALA A 298 7.36 -8.36 -4.89
CA ALA A 298 6.12 -9.16 -4.84
C ALA A 298 6.25 -10.45 -5.65
N VAL A 299 6.85 -10.42 -6.84
CA VAL A 299 7.16 -11.64 -7.63
C VAL A 299 8.10 -12.58 -6.88
N LEU A 300 9.10 -12.05 -6.16
CA LEU A 300 10.01 -12.86 -5.36
C LEU A 300 9.28 -13.58 -4.22
N VAL A 301 8.42 -12.86 -3.49
CA VAL A 301 7.61 -13.41 -2.40
C VAL A 301 6.65 -14.48 -2.94
N ALA A 302 5.88 -14.18 -3.99
CA ALA A 302 4.96 -15.13 -4.60
C ALA A 302 5.66 -16.43 -5.01
N LYS A 303 6.85 -16.35 -5.62
CA LYS A 303 7.62 -17.54 -6.04
C LYS A 303 8.18 -18.37 -4.89
N LEU A 304 8.56 -17.74 -3.78
CA LEU A 304 9.38 -18.39 -2.75
C LEU A 304 8.66 -18.64 -1.43
N HIS A 305 7.48 -18.05 -1.18
CA HIS A 305 6.82 -18.13 0.12
C HIS A 305 6.59 -19.59 0.57
N LEU A 306 6.17 -20.49 -0.33
CA LEU A 306 6.06 -21.92 -0.03
C LEU A 306 7.39 -22.56 0.38
N ASN A 307 8.50 -22.19 -0.27
CA ASN A 307 9.81 -22.68 0.13
C ASN A 307 10.23 -22.14 1.50
N ILE A 308 9.91 -20.88 1.80
CA ILE A 308 10.20 -20.28 3.11
C ILE A 308 9.44 -21.03 4.21
N HIS A 309 8.14 -21.28 4.02
CA HIS A 309 7.29 -22.04 4.94
C HIS A 309 7.76 -23.48 5.16
N ARG A 310 8.28 -24.12 4.12
CA ARG A 310 8.69 -25.52 4.11
C ARG A 310 10.17 -25.73 4.42
N LEU A 311 10.84 -24.77 5.06
CA LEU A 311 12.28 -24.82 5.38
C LEU A 311 12.74 -26.20 5.87
N PHE A 312 12.03 -26.79 6.84
CA PHE A 312 12.40 -28.05 7.47
C PHE A 312 12.29 -29.28 6.55
N GLU A 313 11.58 -29.15 5.43
CA GLU A 313 11.45 -30.18 4.39
C GLU A 313 12.49 -30.02 3.27
N LEU A 314 13.20 -28.89 3.22
CA LEU A 314 14.15 -28.58 2.14
C LEU A 314 15.47 -29.34 2.31
N GLN A 315 16.07 -29.68 1.17
CA GLN A 315 17.45 -30.14 1.14
C GLN A 315 18.42 -28.97 1.40
N PRO A 316 19.55 -29.17 2.09
CA PRO A 316 20.52 -28.11 2.35
C PRO A 316 20.98 -27.36 1.10
N LYS A 317 21.13 -28.07 -0.03
CA LYS A 317 21.46 -27.45 -1.33
C LYS A 317 20.37 -26.49 -1.81
N THR A 318 19.10 -26.81 -1.58
CA THR A 318 17.96 -25.94 -1.92
C THR A 318 17.94 -24.71 -1.05
N ILE A 319 18.19 -24.87 0.26
CA ILE A 319 18.28 -23.75 1.22
C ILE A 319 19.33 -22.74 0.76
N VAL A 320 20.54 -23.19 0.44
CA VAL A 320 21.62 -22.30 -0.03
C VAL A 320 21.29 -21.66 -1.38
N LYS A 321 20.70 -22.42 -2.32
CA LYS A 321 20.25 -21.86 -3.60
C LYS A 321 19.24 -20.73 -3.42
N ILE A 322 18.31 -20.85 -2.46
CA ILE A 322 17.34 -19.78 -2.16
C ILE A 322 18.07 -18.55 -1.63
N LEU A 323 19.00 -18.71 -0.66
CA LEU A 323 19.79 -17.59 -0.13
C LEU A 323 20.61 -16.88 -1.22
N GLU A 324 21.16 -17.63 -2.17
CA GLU A 324 21.88 -17.08 -3.32
C GLU A 324 20.93 -16.37 -4.30
N GLN A 325 19.79 -16.98 -4.63
CA GLN A 325 18.78 -16.43 -5.55
C GLN A 325 18.18 -15.11 -5.02
N THR A 326 17.99 -15.00 -3.70
CA THR A 326 17.50 -13.78 -3.05
C THR A 326 18.59 -12.74 -2.81
N ASP A 327 19.84 -13.06 -3.16
CA ASP A 327 21.02 -12.25 -2.88
C ASP A 327 21.24 -11.97 -1.37
N ALA A 328 20.81 -12.89 -0.50
CA ALA A 328 20.73 -12.69 0.94
C ALA A 328 22.10 -12.41 1.58
N PHE A 329 23.18 -12.94 1.02
CA PHE A 329 24.53 -12.72 1.53
C PHE A 329 25.06 -11.30 1.31
N ARG A 330 24.58 -10.60 0.27
CA ARG A 330 24.97 -9.21 -0.03
C ARG A 330 23.91 -8.19 0.39
N ARG A 331 22.65 -8.61 0.41
CA ARG A 331 21.47 -7.79 0.73
C ARG A 331 20.60 -8.49 1.80
N PRO A 332 21.14 -8.73 3.01
CA PRO A 332 20.42 -9.44 4.07
C PRO A 332 19.11 -8.74 4.44
N GLU A 333 19.04 -7.40 4.34
CA GLU A 333 17.84 -6.61 4.59
C GLU A 333 16.70 -6.92 3.62
N ARG A 334 17.01 -7.25 2.36
CA ARG A 334 15.99 -7.67 1.39
C ARG A 334 15.44 -9.06 1.70
N PHE A 335 16.31 -9.95 2.17
CA PHE A 335 15.89 -11.29 2.61
C PHE A 335 15.05 -11.21 3.88
N GLU A 336 15.41 -10.33 4.82
CA GLU A 336 14.62 -10.05 6.02
C GLU A 336 13.19 -9.61 5.65
N LYS A 337 13.03 -8.70 4.69
CA LYS A 337 11.70 -8.31 4.17
C LYS A 337 10.91 -9.51 3.63
N LEU A 338 11.56 -10.44 2.91
CA LEU A 338 10.93 -11.66 2.41
C LEU A 338 10.44 -12.54 3.57
N LEU A 339 11.24 -12.70 4.62
CA LEU A 339 10.85 -13.44 5.83
C LEU A 339 9.65 -12.79 6.52
N LEU A 340 9.64 -11.46 6.67
CA LEU A 340 8.52 -10.73 7.25
C LEU A 340 7.24 -10.89 6.42
N ALA A 341 7.33 -10.86 5.08
CA ALA A 341 6.17 -11.10 4.21
C ALA A 341 5.61 -12.53 4.38
N CYS A 342 6.47 -13.55 4.45
CA CYS A 342 6.04 -14.93 4.66
C CYS A 342 5.49 -15.15 6.08
N GLU A 343 6.09 -14.52 7.09
CA GLU A 343 5.57 -14.54 8.45
C GLU A 343 4.21 -13.85 8.55
N SER A 344 3.98 -12.80 7.75
CA SER A 344 2.67 -12.14 7.65
C SER A 344 1.61 -13.06 7.05
N ASP A 345 1.96 -13.79 5.98
CA ASP A 345 1.11 -14.84 5.40
C ASP A 345 0.76 -15.90 6.47
N ALA A 346 1.76 -16.46 7.15
CA ALA A 346 1.53 -17.48 8.18
C ALA A 346 0.72 -16.96 9.37
N ARG A 347 0.91 -15.71 9.82
CA ARG A 347 0.13 -15.13 10.91
C ARG A 347 -1.26 -14.64 10.46
N GLY A 348 -1.48 -14.52 9.15
CA GLY A 348 -2.71 -14.06 8.52
C GLY A 348 -3.86 -15.06 8.55
N CYS A 349 -3.91 -16.01 9.48
CA CYS A 349 -4.97 -17.00 9.57
C CYS A 349 -5.59 -17.05 10.99
N GLY A 350 -6.86 -16.70 11.09
CA GLY A 350 -7.66 -16.74 12.32
C GLY A 350 -7.06 -16.10 13.59
N ASN A 351 -7.63 -16.46 14.76
CA ASN A 351 -7.20 -16.03 16.09
C ASN A 351 -6.06 -16.89 16.68
N THR A 352 -5.35 -17.65 15.84
CA THR A 352 -4.34 -18.59 16.32
C THR A 352 -2.98 -17.88 16.33
N LYS A 353 -2.42 -17.63 17.51
CA LYS A 353 -1.02 -17.20 17.62
C LYS A 353 -0.15 -18.34 17.08
N ILE A 354 0.30 -18.20 15.83
CA ILE A 354 1.24 -19.15 15.23
C ILE A 354 2.64 -18.77 15.66
N ASP A 355 3.34 -19.73 16.27
CA ASP A 355 4.77 -19.64 16.48
C ASP A 355 5.48 -19.94 15.15
N TYR A 356 5.81 -18.87 14.40
CA TYR A 356 6.44 -18.97 13.09
C TYR A 356 7.96 -19.10 13.21
N GLN A 357 8.43 -20.32 13.49
CA GLN A 357 9.84 -20.59 13.73
C GLN A 357 10.71 -20.48 12.47
N GLN A 358 10.13 -20.68 11.28
CA GLN A 358 10.85 -20.66 10.01
C GLN A 358 11.67 -19.38 9.85
N GLY A 359 11.12 -18.22 10.24
CA GLY A 359 11.84 -16.95 10.17
C GLY A 359 13.13 -16.94 10.99
N SER A 360 13.11 -17.42 12.23
CA SER A 360 14.31 -17.45 13.08
C SER A 360 15.35 -18.43 12.55
N PHE A 361 14.92 -19.60 12.06
CA PHE A 361 15.82 -20.59 11.48
C PHE A 361 16.44 -20.14 10.15
N TRP A 362 15.70 -19.47 9.27
CA TRP A 362 16.27 -18.87 8.06
C TRP A 362 17.33 -17.82 8.39
N ARG A 363 17.09 -16.96 9.38
CA ARG A 363 18.08 -15.97 9.85
C ARG A 363 19.33 -16.65 10.40
N TYR A 364 19.17 -17.72 11.17
CA TYR A 364 20.29 -18.49 11.71
C TYR A 364 21.13 -19.12 10.59
N VAL A 365 20.50 -19.81 9.63
CA VAL A 365 21.22 -20.42 8.50
C VAL A 365 21.96 -19.35 7.69
N LEU A 366 21.31 -18.22 7.40
CA LEU A 366 21.96 -17.11 6.68
C LEU A 366 23.20 -16.63 7.44
N THR A 367 23.07 -16.39 8.75
CA THR A 367 24.16 -15.91 9.61
C THR A 367 25.35 -16.86 9.59
N GLU A 368 25.12 -18.16 9.76
CA GLU A 368 26.19 -19.16 9.75
C GLU A 368 26.81 -19.34 8.36
N CYS A 369 25.99 -19.40 7.31
CA CYS A 369 26.50 -19.53 5.94
C CYS A 369 27.25 -18.27 5.47
N ALA A 370 26.92 -17.09 5.99
CA ALA A 370 27.59 -15.83 5.66
C ALA A 370 29.04 -15.77 6.19
N LYS A 371 29.36 -16.54 7.24
CA LYS A 371 30.75 -16.70 7.73
C LYS A 371 31.66 -17.37 6.71
N VAL A 372 31.11 -18.09 5.74
CA VAL A 372 31.85 -18.64 4.60
C VAL A 372 32.07 -17.52 3.56
N THR A 373 33.26 -16.93 3.58
CA THR A 373 33.64 -15.78 2.75
C THR A 373 34.56 -16.16 1.59
N ALA A 374 34.54 -15.36 0.52
CA ALA A 374 35.43 -15.55 -0.63
C ALA A 374 36.91 -15.39 -0.24
N GLN A 375 37.19 -14.44 0.68
CA GLN A 375 38.53 -14.14 1.16
C GLN A 375 39.23 -15.37 1.75
N HIS A 376 38.53 -16.11 2.61
CA HIS A 376 39.06 -17.33 3.21
C HIS A 376 39.40 -18.43 2.18
N LEU A 377 38.69 -18.45 1.04
CA LEU A 377 38.96 -19.40 -0.04
C LEU A 377 40.15 -18.98 -0.90
N ILE A 378 40.29 -17.68 -1.13
CA ILE A 378 41.46 -17.12 -1.82
C ILE A 378 42.73 -17.44 -1.02
N GLU A 379 42.68 -17.28 0.31
CA GLU A 379 43.76 -17.66 1.22
C GLU A 379 44.10 -19.15 1.19
N GLN A 380 43.15 -20.00 0.77
CA GLN A 380 43.33 -21.45 0.61
C GLN A 380 43.70 -21.85 -0.83
N GLY A 381 44.01 -20.88 -1.69
CA GLY A 381 44.50 -21.12 -3.05
C GLY A 381 43.41 -21.35 -4.11
N PHE A 382 42.14 -21.03 -3.83
CA PHE A 382 41.11 -21.04 -4.86
C PHE A 382 41.20 -19.79 -5.75
N HIS A 383 41.01 -19.97 -7.05
CA HIS A 383 41.09 -18.89 -8.04
C HIS A 383 39.92 -18.92 -9.04
N GLY A 384 39.51 -17.74 -9.52
CA GLY A 384 38.50 -17.61 -10.57
C GLY A 384 37.15 -18.26 -10.23
N GLU A 385 36.56 -18.99 -11.18
CA GLU A 385 35.26 -19.65 -11.01
C GLU A 385 35.25 -20.70 -9.89
N ALA A 386 36.39 -21.31 -9.58
CA ALA A 386 36.51 -22.29 -8.51
C ALA A 386 36.16 -21.70 -7.12
N ILE A 387 36.31 -20.39 -6.93
CA ILE A 387 35.89 -19.71 -5.69
C ILE A 387 34.37 -19.80 -5.53
N LYS A 388 33.61 -19.57 -6.60
CA LYS A 388 32.14 -19.59 -6.56
C LYS A 388 31.62 -20.99 -6.23
N ASP A 389 32.18 -22.02 -6.85
CA ASP A 389 31.78 -23.41 -6.61
C ASP A 389 32.16 -23.84 -5.19
N ALA A 390 33.36 -23.49 -4.71
CA ALA A 390 33.79 -23.77 -3.36
C ALA A 390 32.94 -23.03 -2.30
N LEU A 391 32.56 -21.77 -2.55
CA LEU A 391 31.63 -21.03 -1.70
C LEU A 391 30.30 -21.77 -1.57
N HIS A 392 29.72 -22.14 -2.71
CA HIS A 392 28.44 -22.85 -2.74
C HIS A 392 28.52 -24.16 -1.96
N GLN A 393 29.52 -25.01 -2.27
CA GLN A 393 29.70 -26.31 -1.61
C GLN A 393 29.89 -26.18 -0.10
N ARG A 394 30.69 -25.21 0.36
CA ARG A 394 30.92 -25.01 1.81
C ARG A 394 29.69 -24.47 2.53
N ARG A 395 28.94 -23.58 1.90
CA ARG A 395 27.64 -23.14 2.44
C ARG A 395 26.65 -24.29 2.51
N VAL A 396 26.63 -25.17 1.49
CA VAL A 396 25.79 -26.38 1.52
C VAL A 396 26.18 -27.31 2.67
N ALA A 397 27.49 -27.50 2.89
CA ALA A 397 27.99 -28.28 4.03
C ALA A 397 27.60 -27.64 5.38
N CYS A 398 27.71 -26.31 5.50
CA CYS A 398 27.26 -25.56 6.67
C CYS A 398 25.76 -25.76 6.94
N ALA A 399 24.91 -25.53 5.93
CA ALA A 399 23.47 -25.75 6.02
C ALA A 399 23.14 -27.22 6.39
N HIS A 400 23.91 -28.18 5.87
CA HIS A 400 23.72 -29.60 6.19
C HIS A 400 23.98 -29.91 7.67
N LEU A 401 25.05 -29.37 8.25
CA LEU A 401 25.36 -29.53 9.68
C LEU A 401 24.24 -28.94 10.55
N ILE A 402 23.74 -27.76 10.16
CA ILE A 402 22.63 -27.09 10.84
C ILE A 402 21.35 -27.93 10.77
N SER A 403 20.94 -28.38 9.59
CA SER A 403 19.73 -29.21 9.41
C SER A 403 19.82 -30.56 10.16
N ASN A 404 21.00 -31.16 10.23
CA ASN A 404 21.21 -32.40 10.99
C ASN A 404 21.10 -32.17 12.51
N SER A 405 21.56 -31.01 12.99
CA SER A 405 21.43 -30.62 14.40
C SER A 405 19.95 -30.54 14.78
N TRP A 406 19.14 -29.83 13.99
CA TRP A 406 17.70 -29.69 14.22
C TRP A 406 16.97 -31.04 14.31
N LYS A 407 17.20 -31.94 13.33
CA LYS A 407 16.59 -33.27 13.30
C LYS A 407 16.95 -34.15 14.50
N LYS A 408 18.09 -33.89 15.15
CA LYS A 408 18.48 -34.60 16.38
C LYS A 408 17.73 -34.03 17.59
N TYR A 409 17.56 -32.71 17.66
CA TYR A 409 16.80 -32.07 18.74
C TYR A 409 15.30 -32.37 18.70
N GLU A 410 14.66 -32.47 17.53
CA GLU A 410 13.23 -32.83 17.42
C GLU A 410 12.91 -34.30 17.76
N ARG A 411 13.93 -35.19 17.75
CA ARG A 411 13.77 -36.62 18.05
C ARG A 411 13.99 -36.96 19.53
N GLN A 412 14.47 -36.00 20.32
CA GLN A 412 14.63 -36.07 21.77
C GLN A 412 13.42 -35.41 22.42
#